data_AF-W4UVF7-F1
#
_entry.id   AF-W4UVF7-F1
#
_cell.length_a   1.000
_cell.length_b   1.000
_cell.length_c   1.000
_cell.angle_alpha   90.00
_cell.angle_beta   90.00
_cell.angle_gamma   90.00
#
_symmetry.space_group_name_H-M   'P 1'
#
loop_
_entity.id
_entity.type
_entity.pdbx_description
1 polymer ?
#
loop_
_entity_poly.entity_id
_entity_poly.type
_entity_poly.pdbx_seq_one_letter_code
_entity_poly.pdbx_strand_id
1 'polypeptide(L)'
;MMKRLNILQVLAVVASLSSFSVQAQTKMSAEDAAVKIADRILSHTTYDFKDTKTGKIYPSVKNIPFSMDVKVNCKYNNWHYTNGVTHIALMELADKLGNKKYESYVQKNMDFVFNEGNLDFFRKQYDEAFKKGGWNAVRSHSWHMIFRGKRLDDNGPMGASLIELQMKHPDKAYLSYINETAAHLNDGEPRLDDGTIARICHT
;
A
#
# COMPACT_ATOMS: atom_id res chain seq x y z
N MET A 1 -9.50 -66.14 28.72
CA MET A 1 -9.78 -66.05 27.27
C MET A 1 -10.22 -64.63 26.93
N MET A 2 -9.29 -63.82 26.40
CA MET A 2 -9.60 -62.47 25.91
C MET A 2 -10.45 -62.57 24.63
N LYS A 3 -11.63 -61.95 24.64
CA LYS A 3 -12.45 -61.79 23.43
C LYS A 3 -11.66 -60.94 22.44
N ARG A 4 -11.24 -61.54 21.32
CA ARG A 4 -10.62 -60.82 20.21
C ARG A 4 -11.61 -59.79 19.69
N LEU A 5 -11.26 -58.51 19.81
CA LEU A 5 -12.01 -57.43 19.21
C LEU A 5 -11.99 -57.63 17.69
N ASN A 6 -13.16 -57.66 17.07
CA ASN A 6 -13.29 -57.99 15.65
C ASN A 6 -12.70 -56.83 14.83
N ILE A 7 -11.75 -57.12 13.94
CA ILE A 7 -11.03 -56.10 13.13
C ILE A 7 -12.02 -55.23 12.32
N LEU A 8 -13.19 -55.77 12.00
CA LEU A 8 -14.29 -55.05 11.36
C LEU A 8 -14.91 -53.93 12.23
N GLN A 9 -14.91 -54.07 13.56
CA GLN A 9 -15.44 -53.04 14.48
C GLN A 9 -14.44 -51.90 14.71
N VAL A 10 -13.14 -52.14 14.56
CA VAL A 10 -12.10 -51.11 14.69
C VAL A 10 -12.05 -50.22 13.44
N LEU A 11 -12.26 -50.78 12.25
CA LEU A 11 -12.28 -50.02 10.98
C LEU A 11 -13.48 -49.08 10.84
N ALA A 12 -14.65 -49.43 11.40
CA ALA A 12 -15.84 -48.57 11.36
C ALA A 12 -15.72 -47.31 12.23
N VAL A 13 -14.95 -47.37 13.34
CA VAL A 13 -14.74 -46.24 14.24
C VAL A 13 -13.68 -45.26 13.70
N VAL A 14 -12.72 -45.74 12.90
CA VAL A 14 -11.71 -44.87 12.26
C VAL A 14 -12.26 -44.17 11.02
N ALA A 15 -13.20 -44.78 10.29
CA ALA A 15 -13.82 -44.20 9.09
C ALA A 15 -14.85 -43.09 9.38
N SER A 16 -15.24 -42.87 10.64
CA SER A 16 -16.20 -41.83 11.04
C SER A 16 -15.55 -40.54 11.54
N LEU A 17 -14.21 -40.47 11.57
CA LEU A 17 -13.45 -39.28 11.98
C LEU A 17 -13.02 -38.36 10.82
N SER A 18 -13.36 -38.69 9.57
CA SER A 18 -12.78 -38.09 8.37
C SER A 18 -13.76 -37.31 7.48
N SER A 19 -14.83 -36.73 8.03
CA SER A 19 -15.75 -35.90 7.22
C SER A 19 -16.37 -34.69 7.92
N PHE A 20 -15.62 -34.03 8.80
CA PHE A 20 -15.90 -32.63 9.12
C PHE A 20 -14.80 -31.76 8.53
N SER A 21 -14.85 -31.58 7.21
CA SER A 21 -14.34 -30.33 6.64
C SER A 21 -15.24 -29.23 7.20
N VAL A 22 -14.84 -28.62 8.32
CA VAL A 22 -15.44 -27.35 8.74
C VAL A 22 -15.08 -26.36 7.64
N GLN A 23 -15.97 -26.22 6.65
CA GLN A 23 -15.95 -25.07 5.78
C GLN A 23 -16.25 -23.88 6.68
N ALA A 24 -15.20 -23.24 7.19
CA ALA A 24 -15.26 -21.94 7.81
C ALA A 24 -15.58 -20.88 6.73
N GLN A 25 -16.68 -21.06 6.00
CA GLN A 25 -17.29 -19.97 5.25
C GLN A 25 -17.96 -19.09 6.31
N THR A 26 -17.28 -18.02 6.68
CA THR A 26 -17.88 -16.94 7.46
C THR A 26 -19.18 -16.52 6.77
N LYS A 27 -20.33 -16.59 7.48
CA LYS A 27 -21.65 -16.11 7.00
C LYS A 27 -21.73 -14.58 6.89
N MET A 28 -20.61 -13.94 6.60
CA MET A 28 -20.47 -12.49 6.56
C MET A 28 -20.89 -12.00 5.19
N SER A 29 -21.70 -10.95 5.12
CA SER A 29 -22.04 -10.32 3.84
C SER A 29 -20.78 -9.70 3.21
N ALA A 30 -20.82 -9.41 1.90
CA ALA A 30 -19.73 -8.72 1.23
C ALA A 30 -19.48 -7.33 1.83
N GLU A 31 -20.55 -6.63 2.24
CA GLU A 31 -20.48 -5.35 2.92
C GLU A 31 -19.78 -5.46 4.28
N ASP A 32 -20.23 -6.40 5.13
CA ASP A 32 -19.62 -6.63 6.45
C ASP A 32 -18.13 -7.00 6.31
N ALA A 33 -17.78 -7.79 5.30
CA ALA A 33 -16.40 -8.15 5.01
C ALA A 33 -15.56 -6.92 4.64
N ALA A 34 -16.06 -6.07 3.74
CA ALA A 34 -15.39 -4.85 3.31
C ALA A 34 -15.21 -3.87 4.48
N VAL A 35 -16.27 -3.62 5.26
CA VAL A 35 -16.25 -2.75 6.44
C VAL A 35 -15.23 -3.25 7.46
N LYS A 36 -15.20 -4.55 7.75
CA LYS A 36 -14.28 -5.13 8.73
C LYS A 36 -12.82 -5.02 8.29
N ILE A 37 -12.54 -5.20 7.00
CA ILE A 37 -11.19 -5.02 6.44
C ILE A 37 -10.80 -3.54 6.51
N ALA A 38 -11.68 -2.64 6.08
CA ALA A 38 -11.44 -1.20 6.09
C ALA A 38 -11.17 -0.69 7.52
N ASP A 39 -12.02 -1.04 8.48
CA ASP A 39 -11.88 -0.63 9.87
C ASP A 39 -10.59 -1.18 10.51
N ARG A 40 -10.14 -2.37 10.09
CA ARG A 40 -8.84 -2.91 10.50
C ARG A 40 -7.67 -2.09 9.93
N ILE A 41 -7.73 -1.68 8.67
CA ILE A 41 -6.71 -0.83 8.04
C ILE A 41 -6.63 0.50 8.80
N LEU A 42 -7.77 1.17 9.00
CA LEU A 42 -7.87 2.45 9.70
C LEU A 42 -7.27 2.34 11.12
N SER A 43 -7.68 1.34 11.90
CA SER A 43 -7.24 1.16 13.29
C SER A 43 -5.77 0.80 13.47
N HIS A 44 -5.12 0.21 12.46
CA HIS A 44 -3.70 -0.18 12.52
C HIS A 44 -2.77 0.80 11.81
N THR A 45 -3.30 1.90 11.28
CA THR A 45 -2.50 2.93 10.61
C THR A 45 -1.94 3.92 11.62
N THR A 46 -0.62 3.93 11.77
CA THR A 46 0.10 4.95 12.54
C THR A 46 0.67 6.01 11.61
N TYR A 47 0.89 7.22 12.11
CA TYR A 47 1.41 8.36 11.33
C TYR A 47 2.76 8.78 11.90
N ASP A 48 3.73 7.89 11.75
CA ASP A 48 5.05 8.02 12.35
C ASP A 48 6.14 7.38 11.48
N PHE A 49 7.37 7.67 11.87
CA PHE A 49 8.59 7.20 11.25
C PHE A 49 9.38 6.37 12.26
N LYS A 50 10.20 5.45 11.77
CA LYS A 50 11.01 4.56 12.59
C LYS A 50 12.44 4.54 12.07
N ASP A 51 13.40 4.75 12.96
CA ASP A 51 14.79 4.40 12.67
C ASP A 51 14.95 2.88 12.78
N THR A 52 15.30 2.25 11.66
CA THR A 52 15.37 0.79 11.55
C THR A 52 16.56 0.16 12.27
N LYS A 53 17.58 0.94 12.64
CA LYS A 53 18.73 0.46 13.43
C LYS A 53 18.45 0.51 14.92
N THR A 54 17.91 1.63 15.40
CA THR A 54 17.71 1.89 16.83
C THR A 54 16.32 1.52 17.32
N GLY A 55 15.34 1.40 16.42
CA GLY A 55 13.93 1.18 16.74
C GLY A 55 13.20 2.43 17.24
N LYS A 56 13.87 3.59 17.34
CA LYS A 56 13.27 4.84 17.80
C LYS A 56 12.17 5.31 16.84
N ILE A 57 11.03 5.67 17.42
CA ILE A 57 9.87 6.21 16.70
C ILE A 57 9.93 7.75 16.72
N TYR A 58 9.61 8.36 15.58
CA TYR A 58 9.51 9.80 15.40
C TYR A 58 8.12 10.16 14.87
N PRO A 59 7.39 11.07 15.53
CA PRO A 59 6.11 11.55 15.02
C PRO A 59 6.26 12.46 13.79
N SER A 60 7.47 12.98 13.53
CA SER A 60 7.80 13.79 12.38
C SER A 60 9.28 13.65 12.03
N VAL A 61 9.62 13.79 10.75
CA VAL A 61 11.01 13.97 10.29
C VAL A 61 11.44 15.45 10.28
N LYS A 62 10.54 16.39 10.63
CA LYS A 62 10.92 17.78 10.84
C LYS A 62 11.89 17.86 12.02
N ASN A 63 13.01 18.55 11.83
CA ASN A 63 14.04 18.82 12.85
C ASN A 63 14.78 17.58 13.42
N ILE A 64 14.72 16.42 12.76
CA ILE A 64 15.59 15.29 13.12
C ILE A 64 16.86 15.31 12.26
N PRO A 65 18.01 14.81 12.78
CA PRO A 65 19.19 14.62 11.95
C PRO A 65 18.88 13.72 10.76
N PHE A 66 19.41 14.08 9.59
CA PHE A 66 19.32 13.24 8.41
C PHE A 66 19.94 11.86 8.69
N SER A 67 19.22 10.80 8.32
CA SER A 67 19.65 9.42 8.47
C SER A 67 19.10 8.60 7.31
N MET A 68 19.89 7.66 6.78
CA MET A 68 19.45 6.69 5.76
C MET A 68 18.58 5.57 6.36
N ASP A 69 18.54 5.46 7.69
CA ASP A 69 17.90 4.35 8.40
C ASP A 69 16.47 4.68 8.87
N VAL A 70 16.04 5.94 8.75
CA VAL A 70 14.68 6.38 9.06
C VAL A 70 13.75 6.00 7.90
N LYS A 71 12.66 5.30 8.22
CA LYS A 71 11.63 4.88 7.27
C LYS A 71 10.25 5.22 7.77
N VAL A 72 9.30 5.29 6.86
CA VAL A 72 7.87 5.27 7.19
C VAL A 72 7.57 3.97 7.93
N ASN A 73 6.98 4.08 9.12
CA ASN A 73 6.81 2.93 10.01
C ASN A 73 5.59 2.08 9.61
N CYS A 74 4.49 2.71 9.21
CA CYS A 74 3.29 2.01 8.77
C CYS A 74 3.31 1.73 7.28
N LYS A 75 3.11 0.46 6.89
CA LYS A 75 3.03 0.06 5.48
C LYS A 75 1.89 0.73 4.70
N TYR A 76 0.80 1.11 5.37
CA TYR A 76 -0.35 1.76 4.72
C TYR A 76 -0.07 3.21 4.31
N ASN A 77 0.98 3.83 4.88
CA ASN A 77 1.42 5.17 4.51
C ASN A 77 2.54 5.16 3.45
N ASN A 78 2.93 3.98 2.97
CA ASN A 78 3.97 3.90 1.95
C ASN A 78 3.41 4.27 0.57
N TRP A 79 4.23 4.86 -0.29
CA TRP A 79 3.89 5.13 -1.68
C TRP A 79 4.09 3.85 -2.48
N HIS A 80 3.02 3.09 -2.64
CA HIS A 80 3.05 1.79 -3.30
C HIS A 80 1.71 1.52 -3.99
N TYR A 81 1.72 0.90 -5.17
CA TYR A 81 0.53 0.69 -5.99
C TYR A 81 -0.62 0.00 -5.23
N THR A 82 -0.31 -0.93 -4.32
CA THR A 82 -1.32 -1.60 -3.48
C THR A 82 -2.08 -0.64 -2.57
N ASN A 83 -1.40 0.41 -2.07
CA ASN A 83 -2.05 1.43 -1.25
C ASN A 83 -2.92 2.34 -2.13
N GLY A 84 -2.52 2.62 -3.36
CA GLY A 84 -3.36 3.34 -4.33
C GLY A 84 -4.67 2.59 -4.62
N VAL A 85 -4.60 1.28 -4.86
CA VAL A 85 -5.80 0.42 -5.00
C VAL A 85 -6.64 0.43 -3.72
N THR A 86 -5.99 0.36 -2.56
CA THR A 86 -6.67 0.42 -1.26
C THR A 86 -7.40 1.75 -1.06
N HIS A 87 -6.79 2.86 -1.45
CA HIS A 87 -7.39 4.19 -1.35
C HIS A 87 -8.64 4.33 -2.23
N ILE A 88 -8.58 3.89 -3.49
CA ILE A 88 -9.75 3.87 -4.40
C ILE A 88 -10.87 3.02 -3.78
N ALA A 89 -10.54 1.82 -3.30
CA ALA A 89 -11.53 0.94 -2.68
C ALA A 89 -12.17 1.55 -1.41
N LEU A 90 -11.41 2.30 -0.61
CA LEU A 90 -11.92 2.98 0.59
C LEU A 90 -12.81 4.17 0.23
N MET A 91 -12.49 4.93 -0.82
CA MET A 91 -13.33 6.03 -1.29
C MET A 91 -14.64 5.51 -1.89
N GLU A 92 -14.60 4.46 -2.72
CA GLU A 92 -15.80 3.79 -3.24
C GLU A 92 -16.67 3.23 -2.09
N LEU A 93 -16.05 2.62 -1.08
CA LEU A 93 -16.77 2.13 0.11
C LEU A 93 -17.42 3.30 0.88
N ALA A 94 -16.74 4.45 0.98
CA ALA A 94 -17.29 5.65 1.60
C ALA A 94 -18.58 6.09 0.89
N ASP A 95 -18.54 6.14 -0.45
CA ASP A 95 -19.67 6.58 -1.28
C ASP A 95 -20.84 5.59 -1.21
N LYS A 96 -20.58 4.28 -1.26
CA LYS A 96 -21.63 3.25 -1.14
C LYS A 96 -22.34 3.26 0.20
N LEU A 97 -21.61 3.50 1.29
CA LEU A 97 -22.15 3.49 2.65
C LEU A 97 -22.62 4.87 3.13
N GLY A 98 -22.35 5.93 2.36
CA GLY A 98 -22.55 7.31 2.82
C GLY A 98 -21.70 7.66 4.06
N ASN A 99 -20.58 6.96 4.27
CA ASN A 99 -19.75 7.10 5.47
C ASN A 99 -18.39 7.70 5.14
N LYS A 100 -18.24 9.00 5.42
CA LYS A 100 -17.03 9.76 5.10
C LYS A 100 -15.77 9.32 5.83
N LYS A 101 -15.84 8.47 6.86
CA LYS A 101 -14.66 8.06 7.65
C LYS A 101 -13.56 7.43 6.78
N TYR A 102 -13.94 6.71 5.72
CA TYR A 102 -12.99 6.07 4.81
C TYR A 102 -12.33 7.07 3.85
N GLU A 103 -13.10 8.02 3.32
CA GLU A 103 -12.56 9.14 2.54
C GLU A 103 -11.61 10.00 3.37
N SER A 104 -12.00 10.39 4.59
CA SER A 104 -11.15 11.16 5.50
C SER A 104 -9.86 10.44 5.88
N TYR A 105 -9.89 9.11 5.96
CA TYR A 105 -8.69 8.31 6.14
C TYR A 105 -7.74 8.41 4.94
N VAL A 106 -8.26 8.31 3.71
CA VAL A 106 -7.46 8.45 2.49
C VAL A 106 -6.85 9.84 2.39
N GLN A 107 -7.63 10.88 2.70
CA GLN A 107 -7.12 12.26 2.77
C GLN A 107 -5.97 12.37 3.77
N LYS A 108 -6.14 11.86 4.99
CA LYS A 108 -5.10 11.89 6.02
C LYS A 108 -3.82 11.15 5.62
N ASN A 109 -3.92 10.04 4.88
CA ASN A 109 -2.76 9.34 4.34
C ASN A 109 -2.01 10.17 3.29
N MET A 110 -2.72 10.82 2.37
CA MET A 110 -2.10 11.67 1.36
C MET A 110 -1.50 12.93 1.99
N ASP A 111 -2.19 13.56 2.94
CA ASP A 111 -1.66 14.68 3.72
C ASP A 111 -0.40 14.30 4.47
N PHE A 112 -0.28 13.07 4.99
CA PHE A 112 0.93 12.61 5.64
C PHE A 112 2.12 12.49 4.67
N VAL A 113 1.87 12.05 3.43
CA VAL A 113 2.91 11.99 2.39
C VAL A 113 3.32 13.40 1.97
N PHE A 114 2.36 14.24 1.60
CA PHE A 114 2.57 15.58 1.07
C PHE A 114 2.83 16.65 2.14
N ASN A 115 2.86 16.26 3.42
CA ASN A 115 3.21 17.15 4.50
C ASN A 115 4.56 17.82 4.20
N GLU A 116 4.60 19.13 4.39
CA GLU A 116 5.80 19.93 4.25
C GLU A 116 7.00 19.29 4.97
N GLY A 117 8.14 19.20 4.29
CA GLY A 117 9.38 18.63 4.82
C GLY A 117 9.47 17.09 4.84
N ASN A 118 8.35 16.36 4.78
CA ASN A 118 8.41 14.90 4.69
C ASN A 118 8.99 14.47 3.34
N LEU A 119 8.44 14.99 2.24
CA LEU A 119 8.95 14.67 0.89
C LEU A 119 10.42 15.06 0.73
N ASP A 120 10.85 16.21 1.26
CA ASP A 120 12.25 16.65 1.17
C ASP A 120 13.21 15.70 1.87
N PHE A 121 12.83 15.21 3.06
CA PHE A 121 13.64 14.25 3.81
C PHE A 121 13.87 12.96 3.01
N PHE A 122 12.80 12.39 2.47
CA PHE A 122 12.88 11.14 1.70
C PHE A 122 13.44 11.35 0.29
N ARG A 123 13.28 12.52 -0.31
CA ARG A 123 13.94 12.89 -1.56
C ARG A 123 15.46 12.90 -1.38
N LYS A 124 15.94 13.48 -0.29
CA LYS A 124 17.37 13.46 0.05
C LYS A 124 17.89 12.02 0.24
N GLN A 125 17.14 11.14 0.92
CA GLN A 125 17.51 9.72 1.02
C GLN A 125 17.58 9.06 -0.37
N TYR A 126 16.57 9.30 -1.21
CA TYR A 126 16.52 8.76 -2.56
C TYR A 126 17.73 9.18 -3.39
N ASP A 127 18.05 10.48 -3.42
CA ASP A 127 19.18 11.02 -4.19
C ASP A 127 20.52 10.44 -3.70
N GLU A 128 20.72 10.31 -2.38
CA GLU A 128 21.93 9.72 -1.80
C GLU A 128 22.05 8.22 -2.07
N ALA A 129 20.94 7.48 -2.02
CA ALA A 129 20.92 6.07 -2.38
C ALA A 129 21.21 5.87 -3.88
N PHE A 130 20.61 6.70 -4.73
CA PHE A 130 20.79 6.64 -6.18
C PHE A 130 22.23 6.91 -6.58
N LYS A 131 22.89 7.93 -6.01
CA LYS A 131 24.32 8.21 -6.25
C LYS A 131 25.23 7.01 -5.92
N LYS A 132 24.89 6.23 -4.89
CA LYS A 132 25.73 5.14 -4.39
C LYS A 132 25.55 3.82 -5.15
N GLY A 133 24.33 3.51 -5.61
CA GLY A 133 24.04 2.19 -6.18
C GLY A 133 22.88 2.18 -7.17
N GLY A 134 22.52 3.33 -7.73
CA GLY A 134 21.51 3.48 -8.77
C GLY A 134 20.14 2.93 -8.38
N TRP A 135 19.45 2.35 -9.36
CA TRP A 135 18.06 1.90 -9.24
C TRP A 135 17.83 0.79 -8.21
N ASN A 136 18.84 -0.04 -7.93
CA ASN A 136 18.69 -1.11 -6.95
C ASN A 136 18.80 -0.57 -5.53
N ALA A 137 19.67 0.42 -5.28
CA ALA A 137 19.86 1.00 -3.96
C ALA A 137 18.64 1.78 -3.45
N VAL A 138 17.92 2.47 -4.34
CA VAL A 138 16.74 3.26 -3.92
C VAL A 138 15.58 2.40 -3.44
N ARG A 139 15.47 1.14 -3.87
CA ARG A 139 14.32 0.24 -3.57
C ARG A 139 14.14 -0.06 -2.09
N SER A 140 15.19 0.07 -1.28
CA SER A 140 15.13 -0.17 0.17
C SER A 140 14.61 1.04 0.97
N HIS A 141 14.39 2.20 0.33
CA HIS A 141 14.00 3.44 1.00
C HIS A 141 12.50 3.72 0.84
N SER A 142 11.92 4.36 1.85
CA SER A 142 10.52 4.76 1.83
C SER A 142 10.25 5.74 0.70
N TRP A 143 9.06 5.63 0.12
CA TRP A 143 8.57 6.53 -0.93
C TRP A 143 9.44 6.61 -2.19
N HIS A 144 10.44 5.74 -2.39
CA HIS A 144 11.30 5.79 -3.57
C HIS A 144 10.54 5.78 -4.92
N MET A 145 9.33 5.21 -4.94
CA MET A 145 8.47 5.17 -6.12
C MET A 145 7.95 6.56 -6.52
N ILE A 146 7.62 7.44 -5.55
CA ILE A 146 7.15 8.80 -5.84
C ILE A 146 8.22 9.61 -6.59
N PHE A 147 9.49 9.41 -6.23
CA PHE A 147 10.63 10.13 -6.82
C PHE A 147 11.18 9.44 -8.07
N ARG A 148 11.04 8.11 -8.16
CA ARG A 148 11.45 7.36 -9.35
C ARG A 148 10.58 7.77 -10.54
N GLY A 149 9.26 7.73 -10.38
CA GLY A 149 8.30 8.16 -11.41
C GLY A 149 8.59 7.63 -12.81
N LYS A 150 9.09 6.38 -12.94
CA LYS A 150 9.54 5.81 -14.24
C LYS A 150 8.70 4.63 -14.72
N ARG A 151 7.82 4.10 -13.87
CA ARG A 151 7.05 2.90 -14.14
C ARG A 151 5.60 3.20 -13.88
N LEU A 152 4.72 2.58 -14.65
CA LEU A 152 3.29 2.57 -14.35
C LEU A 152 2.97 2.11 -12.91
N ASP A 153 3.75 1.20 -12.33
CA ASP A 153 3.56 0.77 -10.94
C ASP A 153 3.96 1.84 -9.90
N ASP A 154 4.76 2.84 -10.30
CA ASP A 154 5.17 3.94 -9.41
C ASP A 154 4.06 4.98 -9.24
N ASN A 155 3.26 5.16 -10.30
CA ASN A 155 2.36 6.30 -10.44
C ASN A 155 0.90 5.93 -10.72
N GLY A 156 0.58 4.78 -11.31
CA GLY A 156 -0.75 4.42 -11.79
C GLY A 156 -1.82 4.43 -10.69
N PRO A 157 -1.91 3.42 -9.80
CA PRO A 157 -2.95 3.40 -8.78
C PRO A 157 -2.85 4.52 -7.75
N MET A 158 -1.62 4.95 -7.40
CA MET A 158 -1.43 6.07 -6.46
C MET A 158 -1.93 7.38 -7.07
N GLY A 159 -1.54 7.68 -8.31
CA GLY A 159 -1.98 8.86 -9.05
C GLY A 159 -3.48 8.85 -9.32
N ALA A 160 -4.06 7.71 -9.70
CA ALA A 160 -5.50 7.57 -9.86
C ALA A 160 -6.26 7.87 -8.56
N SER A 161 -5.81 7.30 -7.44
CA SER A 161 -6.40 7.60 -6.12
C SER A 161 -6.26 9.07 -5.73
N LEU A 162 -5.15 9.71 -6.12
CA LEU A 162 -4.90 11.11 -5.83
C LEU A 162 -5.77 12.04 -6.70
N ILE A 163 -6.05 11.68 -7.95
CA ILE A 163 -6.98 12.42 -8.83
C ILE A 163 -8.39 12.39 -8.25
N GLU A 164 -8.88 11.22 -7.84
CA GLU A 164 -10.20 11.09 -7.22
C GLU A 164 -10.30 11.92 -5.93
N LEU A 165 -9.26 11.85 -5.09
CA LEU A 165 -9.18 12.66 -3.88
C LEU A 165 -9.13 14.16 -4.21
N GLN A 166 -8.34 14.58 -5.20
CA GLN A 166 -8.21 15.98 -5.64
C GLN A 166 -9.53 16.57 -6.13
N MET A 167 -10.39 15.77 -6.77
CA MET A 167 -11.72 16.20 -7.20
C MET A 167 -12.64 16.52 -6.02
N LYS A 168 -12.45 15.84 -4.88
CA LYS A 168 -13.25 16.05 -3.66
C LYS A 168 -12.61 17.06 -2.69
N HIS A 169 -11.28 17.08 -2.62
CA HIS A 169 -10.45 17.86 -1.70
C HIS A 169 -9.30 18.53 -2.46
N PRO A 170 -9.54 19.67 -3.13
CA PRO A 170 -8.52 20.31 -3.94
C PRO A 170 -7.32 20.78 -3.11
N ASP A 171 -6.13 20.28 -3.45
CA ASP A 171 -4.85 20.67 -2.84
C ASP A 171 -3.79 20.96 -3.92
N LYS A 172 -2.90 21.92 -3.65
CA LYS A 172 -1.88 22.35 -4.61
C LYS A 172 -0.76 21.33 -4.77
N ALA A 173 -0.34 20.67 -3.69
CA ALA A 173 0.72 19.67 -3.72
C ALA A 173 0.24 18.42 -4.46
N TYR A 174 -1.02 18.02 -4.24
CA TYR A 174 -1.63 16.91 -4.97
C TYR A 174 -1.67 17.21 -6.47
N LEU A 175 -2.19 18.38 -6.85
CA LEU A 175 -2.29 18.82 -8.24
C LEU A 175 -0.91 18.89 -8.91
N SER A 176 0.11 19.35 -8.19
CA SER A 176 1.48 19.40 -8.70
C SER A 176 1.99 18.01 -9.09
N TYR A 177 1.81 17.01 -8.21
CA TYR A 177 2.20 15.62 -8.50
C TYR A 177 1.39 15.02 -9.65
N ILE A 178 0.08 15.29 -9.70
CA ILE A 178 -0.79 14.83 -10.80
C ILE A 178 -0.29 15.37 -12.13
N ASN A 179 0.04 16.66 -12.21
CA ASN A 179 0.52 17.30 -13.43
C ASN A 179 1.90 16.77 -13.85
N GLU A 180 2.83 16.59 -12.90
CA GLU A 180 4.14 15.99 -13.18
C GLU A 180 4.01 14.57 -13.72
N THR A 181 3.14 13.77 -13.10
CA THR A 181 2.85 12.40 -13.56
C THR A 181 2.21 12.39 -14.94
N ALA A 182 1.25 13.28 -15.21
CA ALA A 182 0.60 13.38 -16.51
C ALA A 182 1.60 13.72 -17.62
N ALA A 183 2.51 14.68 -17.36
CA ALA A 183 3.60 15.00 -18.29
C ALA A 183 4.50 13.78 -18.54
N HIS A 184 4.89 13.04 -17.49
CA HIS A 184 5.70 11.83 -17.65
C HIS A 184 4.99 10.75 -18.49
N LEU A 185 3.70 10.50 -18.25
CA LEU A 185 2.95 9.49 -19.00
C LEU A 185 2.78 9.85 -20.48
N ASN A 186 2.67 11.15 -20.79
CA ASN A 186 2.52 11.61 -22.17
C ASN A 186 3.85 11.57 -22.94
N ASP A 187 4.95 12.00 -22.31
CA ASP A 187 6.19 12.30 -23.03
C ASP A 187 7.38 11.39 -22.66
N GLY A 188 7.32 10.71 -21.51
CA GLY A 188 8.45 9.98 -20.92
C GLY A 188 8.29 8.46 -20.82
N GLU A 189 7.06 7.94 -20.82
CA GLU A 189 6.80 6.50 -20.71
C GLU A 189 7.09 5.80 -22.05
N PRO A 190 7.82 4.66 -22.08
CA PRO A 190 8.10 3.93 -23.30
C PRO A 190 6.83 3.45 -24.01
N ARG A 191 6.82 3.49 -25.35
CA ARG A 191 5.69 3.06 -26.18
C ARG A 191 6.16 2.20 -27.35
N LEU A 192 5.28 1.30 -27.81
CA LEU A 192 5.41 0.65 -29.11
C LEU A 192 5.14 1.65 -30.24
N ASP A 193 5.44 1.26 -31.48
CA ASP A 193 5.22 2.09 -32.67
C ASP A 193 3.74 2.50 -32.85
N ASP A 194 2.80 1.72 -32.32
CA ASP A 194 1.37 2.01 -32.34
C ASP A 194 0.90 2.94 -31.20
N GLY A 195 1.83 3.41 -30.37
CA GLY A 195 1.57 4.28 -29.23
C GLY A 195 1.16 3.55 -27.94
N THR A 196 1.05 2.22 -27.95
CA THR A 196 0.75 1.43 -26.74
C THR A 196 1.86 1.56 -25.71
N ILE A 197 1.51 1.83 -24.45
CA ILE A 197 2.50 1.90 -23.37
C ILE A 197 3.20 0.53 -23.19
N ALA A 198 4.52 0.56 -23.09
CA ALA A 198 5.38 -0.61 -23.02
C ALA A 198 6.44 -0.47 -21.93
N ARG A 199 7.16 -1.57 -21.66
CA ARG A 199 8.30 -1.60 -20.75
C ARG A 199 9.58 -1.87 -21.54
N ILE A 200 10.65 -1.17 -21.20
CA ILE A 200 11.99 -1.50 -21.68
C ILE A 200 12.46 -2.77 -20.97
N CYS A 201 12.58 -3.88 -21.71
CA CYS A 201 13.26 -5.08 -21.25
C CYS A 201 14.77 -4.86 -21.36
N HIS A 202 15.48 -4.81 -20.24
CA HIS A 202 16.94 -4.93 -20.26
C HIS A 202 17.29 -6.42 -20.38
N THR A 203 17.85 -6.80 -21.54
CA THR A 203 18.60 -8.04 -21.72
C THR A 203 19.99 -7.92 -21.11
#